data_AF-A0A368FQS9-F1
#
_entry.id   AF-A0A368FQS9-F1
#
_cell.length_a   1.000
_cell.length_b   1.000
_cell.length_c   1.000
_cell.angle_alpha   90.00
_cell.angle_beta   90.00
_cell.angle_gamma   90.00
#
_symmetry.space_group_name_H-M   'P 1'
#
loop_
_entity.id
_entity.type
_entity.pdbx_description
1 polymer ?
#
loop_
_entity_poly.entity_id
_entity_poly.type
_entity_poly.pdbx_seq_one_letter_code
_entity_poly.pdbx_strand_id
1 'polypeptide(L)'
;SSSVLLSANATYAALSRNVLFPDSAEHIRRNCRLSCYIVATSNADFDRLAAINETWLTRCDHGHFFTNEHSDLSVPASALFSSSKSNFTASYKAKLSLRYAYYNLSSKSDWYYLASDDTYVIVENMCQYLATLNPNKPYFAAVTESELQSSGNTATDNDGAMEYVLSRAGLEHLMEATTKECSLLSDEGFDLGREMMK
;
A
#
# COMPACT_ATOMS: atom_id res chain seq x y z
N SER A 1 -28.66 -12.15 32.53
CA SER A 1 -28.47 -11.34 31.31
C SER A 1 -27.12 -11.68 30.72
N SER A 2 -26.99 -12.85 30.11
CA SER A 2 -27.33 -13.15 28.70
C SER A 2 -26.24 -12.65 27.75
N SER A 3 -25.17 -13.43 27.67
CA SER A 3 -24.18 -13.42 26.60
C SER A 3 -24.81 -13.95 25.32
N VAL A 4 -24.69 -13.23 24.21
CA VAL A 4 -25.07 -13.73 22.88
C VAL A 4 -23.81 -14.33 22.24
N LEU A 5 -23.72 -15.66 22.32
CA LEU A 5 -22.88 -16.48 21.46
C LEU A 5 -23.46 -16.43 20.05
N LEU A 6 -22.72 -15.90 19.07
CA LEU A 6 -22.98 -16.22 17.67
C LEU A 6 -22.45 -17.63 17.41
N SER A 7 -23.31 -18.62 17.67
CA SER A 7 -23.08 -20.00 17.27
C SER A 7 -23.00 -20.06 15.74
N ALA A 8 -21.90 -20.59 15.23
CA ALA A 8 -21.79 -21.05 13.85
C ALA A 8 -22.79 -22.21 13.65
N ASN A 9 -23.95 -21.89 13.06
CA ASN A 9 -24.86 -22.90 12.53
C ASN A 9 -25.67 -22.30 11.38
N ALA A 10 -24.99 -22.14 10.25
CA ALA A 10 -25.62 -22.06 8.94
C ALA A 10 -24.89 -23.07 8.04
N THR A 11 -25.44 -24.28 8.05
CA THR A 11 -25.45 -25.25 6.94
C THR A 11 -24.50 -24.94 5.78
N TYR A 12 -23.37 -25.64 5.76
CA TYR A 12 -22.56 -25.88 4.57
C TYR A 12 -23.32 -26.79 3.58
N ALA A 13 -24.39 -26.29 2.99
CA ALA A 13 -25.09 -26.95 1.89
C ALA A 13 -25.93 -25.90 1.16
N ALA A 14 -25.73 -25.80 -0.15
CA ALA A 14 -26.40 -24.89 -1.08
C ALA A 14 -25.86 -23.44 -1.14
N LEU A 15 -24.57 -23.27 -1.40
CA LEU A 15 -24.14 -22.21 -2.32
C LEU A 15 -23.88 -22.85 -3.68
N SER A 16 -24.79 -22.53 -4.58
CA SER A 16 -24.88 -22.87 -6.00
C SER A 16 -23.53 -23.13 -6.68
N ARG A 17 -23.47 -24.24 -7.43
CA ARG A 17 -22.40 -24.64 -8.37
C ARG A 17 -22.17 -23.67 -9.54
N ASN A 18 -22.58 -22.41 -9.43
CA ASN A 18 -22.45 -21.38 -10.48
C ASN A 18 -21.97 -20.03 -9.91
N VAL A 19 -21.00 -20.03 -9.00
CA VAL A 19 -20.08 -18.87 -8.98
C VAL A 19 -19.15 -19.08 -10.16
N LEU A 20 -19.55 -18.52 -11.31
CA LEU A 20 -18.60 -18.25 -12.37
C LEU A 20 -17.51 -17.40 -11.72
N PHE A 21 -16.31 -17.95 -11.51
CA PHE A 21 -15.09 -17.15 -11.40
C PHE A 21 -14.80 -16.72 -12.84
N PRO A 22 -15.32 -15.58 -13.34
CA PRO A 22 -15.38 -15.34 -14.77
C PRO A 22 -13.99 -15.00 -15.32
N ASP A 23 -13.04 -14.69 -14.44
CA ASP A 23 -11.73 -14.21 -14.79
C ASP A 23 -10.67 -15.08 -14.11
N SER A 24 -9.92 -15.83 -14.92
CA SER A 24 -8.69 -16.50 -14.47
C SER A 24 -7.78 -15.50 -13.72
N ALA A 25 -6.94 -15.96 -12.77
CA ALA A 25 -6.01 -15.09 -12.06
C ALA A 25 -5.13 -14.22 -12.99
N GLU A 26 -4.86 -14.71 -14.20
CA GLU A 26 -4.25 -13.97 -15.31
C GLU A 26 -5.08 -12.77 -15.79
N HIS A 27 -6.39 -12.93 -15.92
CA HIS A 27 -7.29 -11.86 -16.34
C HIS A 27 -7.41 -10.77 -15.26
N ILE A 28 -7.52 -11.18 -13.98
CA ILE A 28 -7.50 -10.23 -12.86
C ILE A 28 -6.18 -9.44 -12.84
N ARG A 29 -5.03 -10.11 -13.04
CA ARG A 29 -3.74 -9.42 -13.17
C ARG A 29 -3.69 -8.46 -14.36
N ARG A 30 -4.23 -8.83 -15.52
CA ARG A 30 -4.26 -7.92 -16.69
C ARG A 30 -5.08 -6.66 -16.48
N ASN A 31 -6.12 -6.72 -15.66
CA ASN A 31 -7.02 -5.59 -15.39
C ASN A 31 -6.62 -4.79 -14.13
N CYS A 32 -5.53 -5.16 -13.46
CA CYS A 32 -5.05 -4.50 -12.26
C CYS A 32 -3.54 -4.29 -12.38
N ARG A 33 -3.12 -3.16 -12.98
CA ARG A 33 -1.71 -2.77 -13.04
C ARG A 33 -1.28 -2.12 -11.74
N LEU A 34 -0.74 -2.91 -10.83
CA LEU A 34 -0.45 -2.53 -9.45
C LEU A 34 1.05 -2.31 -9.25
N SER A 35 1.41 -1.11 -8.80
CA SER A 35 2.73 -0.81 -8.27
C SER A 35 2.73 -0.83 -6.75
N CYS A 36 3.69 -1.56 -6.16
CA CYS A 36 3.85 -1.73 -4.71
C CYS A 36 5.12 -1.04 -4.23
N TYR A 37 4.99 -0.26 -3.17
CA TYR A 37 6.04 0.57 -2.57
C TYR A 37 6.19 0.20 -1.10
N ILE A 38 7.28 -0.48 -0.77
CA ILE A 38 7.59 -0.86 0.61
C ILE A 38 8.36 0.28 1.26
N VAL A 39 7.75 0.88 2.27
CA VAL A 39 8.32 1.96 3.07
C VAL A 39 8.94 1.33 4.32
N ALA A 40 10.24 1.10 4.28
CA ALA A 40 10.93 0.48 5.39
C ALA A 40 11.13 1.48 6.54
N THR A 41 10.94 0.99 7.76
CA THR A 41 11.28 1.72 8.98
C THR A 41 12.78 2.03 9.04
N SER A 42 13.20 2.89 9.97
CA SER A 42 14.61 3.28 10.06
C SER A 42 15.52 2.12 10.52
N ASN A 43 14.94 1.10 11.15
CA ASN A 43 15.61 -0.07 11.71
C ASN A 43 15.06 -1.39 11.12
N ALA A 44 14.60 -1.33 9.86
CA ALA A 44 14.03 -2.47 9.16
C ALA A 44 15.00 -3.67 9.15
N ASP A 45 14.48 -4.85 9.47
CA ASP A 45 15.23 -6.10 9.40
C ASP A 45 15.33 -6.57 7.95
N PHE A 46 16.54 -6.82 7.46
CA PHE A 46 16.77 -7.30 6.11
C PHE A 46 16.05 -8.62 5.82
N ASP A 47 15.89 -9.48 6.83
CA ASP A 47 15.17 -10.74 6.67
C ASP A 47 13.68 -10.51 6.37
N ARG A 48 13.09 -9.44 6.92
CA ARG A 48 11.70 -9.04 6.59
C ARG A 48 11.58 -8.54 5.15
N LEU A 49 12.51 -7.69 4.72
CA LEU A 49 12.51 -7.18 3.35
C LEU A 49 12.72 -8.33 2.35
N ALA A 50 13.59 -9.28 2.66
CA ALA A 50 13.77 -10.50 1.87
C ALA A 50 12.49 -11.35 1.84
N ALA A 51 11.81 -11.54 2.96
CA ALA A 51 10.55 -12.27 3.00
C ALA A 51 9.45 -11.62 2.17
N ILE A 52 9.27 -10.29 2.26
CA ILE A 52 8.33 -9.53 1.40
C ILE A 52 8.66 -9.74 -0.07
N ASN A 53 9.95 -9.68 -0.39
CA ASN A 53 10.43 -9.82 -1.74
C ASN A 53 10.16 -11.21 -2.34
N GLU A 54 10.51 -12.26 -1.61
CA GLU A 54 10.38 -13.65 -2.04
C GLU A 54 8.93 -14.14 -2.07
N THR A 55 8.00 -13.37 -1.47
CA THR A 55 6.59 -13.74 -1.36
C THR A 55 5.70 -12.89 -2.25
N TRP A 56 5.18 -11.79 -1.74
CA TRP A 56 4.05 -11.08 -2.35
C TRP A 56 4.47 -9.93 -3.26
N LEU A 57 5.65 -9.33 -3.04
CA LEU A 57 6.08 -8.18 -3.84
C LEU A 57 6.30 -8.53 -5.31
N THR A 58 6.81 -9.73 -5.60
CA THR A 58 6.99 -10.24 -6.97
C THR A 58 5.67 -10.48 -7.71
N ARG A 59 4.54 -10.41 -7.01
CA ARG A 59 3.20 -10.54 -7.60
C ARG A 59 2.62 -9.20 -8.04
N CYS A 60 3.24 -8.07 -7.65
CA CYS A 60 2.92 -6.74 -8.18
C CYS A 60 3.58 -6.55 -9.56
N ASP A 61 3.02 -5.72 -10.44
CA ASP A 61 3.61 -5.42 -11.75
C ASP A 61 4.93 -4.66 -11.62
N HIS A 62 5.01 -3.78 -10.63
CA HIS A 62 6.23 -3.08 -10.23
C HIS A 62 6.36 -3.11 -8.71
N GLY A 63 7.52 -3.54 -8.21
CA GLY A 63 7.85 -3.55 -6.79
C GLY A 63 9.04 -2.64 -6.51
N HIS A 64 8.97 -1.88 -5.42
CA HIS A 64 10.02 -0.94 -5.00
C HIS A 64 10.20 -0.96 -3.49
N PHE A 65 11.46 -0.88 -3.05
CA PHE A 65 11.82 -0.69 -1.64
C PHE A 65 12.38 0.72 -1.44
N PHE A 66 11.94 1.38 -0.37
CA PHE A 66 12.44 2.68 0.09
C PHE A 66 13.06 2.48 1.47
N THR A 67 14.39 2.54 1.55
CA THR A 67 15.17 2.20 2.74
C THR A 67 16.20 3.29 3.06
N ASN A 68 16.71 3.28 4.29
CA ASN A 68 17.86 4.13 4.68
C ASN A 68 19.21 3.44 4.41
N GLU A 69 19.20 2.16 4.05
CA GLU A 69 20.39 1.35 3.86
C GLU A 69 20.37 0.65 2.51
N HIS A 70 21.56 0.51 1.91
CA HIS A 70 21.71 -0.28 0.70
C HIS A 70 21.57 -1.76 1.07
N SER A 71 20.73 -2.48 0.33
CA SER A 71 20.59 -3.92 0.45
C SER A 71 20.86 -4.56 -0.90
N ASP A 72 21.68 -5.60 -0.90
CA ASP A 72 21.86 -6.48 -2.06
C ASP A 72 20.70 -7.49 -2.15
N LEU A 73 19.46 -6.98 -2.05
CA LEU A 73 18.29 -7.80 -2.33
C LEU A 73 18.39 -8.18 -3.80
N SER A 74 18.67 -9.46 -4.08
CA SER A 74 18.75 -9.99 -5.44
C SER A 74 17.34 -10.03 -6.02
N VAL A 75 16.88 -8.95 -6.66
CA VAL A 75 15.48 -8.84 -7.09
C VAL A 75 15.29 -8.43 -8.54
N PRO A 76 14.30 -9.03 -9.24
CA PRO A 76 13.65 -8.42 -10.41
C PRO A 76 12.75 -7.20 -10.09
N ALA A 77 12.66 -6.74 -8.83
CA ALA A 77 11.92 -5.55 -8.43
C ALA A 77 12.74 -4.31 -8.84
N SER A 78 12.11 -3.47 -9.65
CA SER A 78 12.76 -2.36 -10.33
C SER A 78 13.17 -1.26 -9.35
N ALA A 79 14.36 -1.39 -8.76
CA ALA A 79 15.11 -0.36 -8.03
C ALA A 79 14.72 -0.11 -6.56
N LEU A 80 15.73 -0.36 -5.72
CA LEU A 80 15.89 0.09 -4.34
C LEU A 80 16.28 1.58 -4.33
N PHE A 81 15.48 2.44 -3.71
CA PHE A 81 15.95 3.76 -3.32
C PHE A 81 16.55 3.65 -1.93
N SER A 82 17.88 3.75 -1.86
CA SER A 82 18.63 3.88 -0.63
C SER A 82 19.26 5.27 -0.59
N SER A 83 19.18 5.91 0.57
CA SER A 83 19.88 7.17 0.84
C SER A 83 21.10 6.90 1.70
N SER A 84 22.23 7.54 1.41
CA SER A 84 23.40 7.52 2.28
C SER A 84 23.20 8.26 3.63
N LYS A 85 22.05 8.92 3.81
CA LYS A 85 21.66 9.55 5.09
C LYS A 85 20.87 8.55 5.92
N SER A 86 21.40 8.18 7.09
CA SER A 86 20.84 7.15 7.98
C SER A 86 19.49 7.49 8.65
N ASN A 87 18.95 8.70 8.47
CA ASN A 87 17.94 9.25 9.39
C ASN A 87 16.62 9.68 8.73
N PHE A 88 16.28 9.20 7.54
CA PHE A 88 14.96 9.53 6.96
C PHE A 88 13.85 8.75 7.67
N THR A 89 12.82 9.50 8.08
CA THR A 89 11.61 8.95 8.70
C THR A 89 10.80 8.12 7.70
N ALA A 90 9.93 7.24 8.20
CA ALA A 90 9.00 6.50 7.34
C ALA A 90 8.12 7.46 6.51
N SER A 91 7.66 8.56 7.11
CA SER A 91 6.88 9.59 6.42
C SER A 91 7.63 10.24 5.24
N TYR A 92 8.93 10.52 5.40
CA TYR A 92 9.75 11.07 4.32
C TYR A 92 9.89 10.08 3.17
N LYS A 93 10.18 8.81 3.48
CA LYS A 93 10.25 7.74 2.48
C LYS A 93 8.92 7.52 1.77
N ALA A 94 7.79 7.61 2.48
CA ALA A 94 6.46 7.55 1.89
C ALA A 94 6.23 8.70 0.89
N LYS A 95 6.48 9.96 1.29
CA LYS A 95 6.43 11.14 0.40
C LYS A 95 7.28 10.94 -0.86
N LEU A 96 8.50 10.45 -0.67
CA LEU A 96 9.43 10.19 -1.76
C LEU A 96 8.93 9.09 -2.71
N SER A 97 8.38 8.01 -2.16
CA SER A 97 7.81 6.91 -2.95
C SER A 97 6.68 7.37 -3.85
N LEU A 98 5.80 8.24 -3.35
CA LEU A 98 4.69 8.81 -4.11
C LEU A 98 5.18 9.73 -5.24
N ARG A 99 6.22 10.53 -4.99
CA ARG A 99 6.86 11.34 -6.05
C ARG A 99 7.49 10.45 -7.10
N TYR A 100 8.23 9.41 -6.67
CA TYR A 100 8.83 8.46 -7.59
C TYR A 100 7.77 7.78 -8.46
N ALA A 101 6.67 7.34 -7.85
CA ALA A 101 5.53 6.76 -8.54
C ALA A 101 4.97 7.71 -9.60
N TYR A 102 4.72 8.97 -9.23
CA TYR A 102 4.15 9.97 -10.12
C TYR A 102 5.04 10.28 -11.33
N TYR A 103 6.33 10.49 -11.12
CA TYR A 103 7.23 10.88 -12.20
C TYR A 103 7.68 9.71 -13.09
N ASN A 104 7.77 8.49 -12.55
CA ASN A 104 8.36 7.35 -13.29
C ASN A 104 7.33 6.29 -13.73
N LEU A 105 6.20 6.16 -13.04
CA LEU A 105 5.28 5.03 -13.18
C LEU A 105 3.81 5.42 -13.39
N SER A 106 3.47 6.71 -13.33
CA SER A 106 2.11 7.25 -13.57
C SER A 106 1.44 6.69 -14.83
N SER A 107 2.21 6.61 -15.92
CA SER A 107 1.76 6.10 -17.22
C SER A 107 1.68 4.58 -17.32
N LYS A 108 2.31 3.85 -16.38
CA LYS A 108 2.47 2.39 -16.43
C LYS A 108 1.59 1.66 -15.41
N SER A 109 1.07 2.35 -14.40
CA SER A 109 0.28 1.75 -13.32
C SER A 109 -1.12 2.36 -13.24
N ASP A 110 -2.08 1.55 -12.83
CA ASP A 110 -3.44 1.98 -12.48
C ASP A 110 -3.58 2.27 -10.99
N TRP A 111 -2.83 1.52 -10.17
CA TRP A 111 -2.91 1.55 -8.71
C TRP A 111 -1.52 1.59 -8.06
N TYR A 112 -1.42 2.26 -6.92
CA TYR A 112 -0.20 2.42 -6.14
C TYR A 112 -0.49 2.01 -4.69
N TYR A 113 0.17 0.96 -4.22
CA TYR A 113 0.03 0.47 -2.85
C TYR A 113 1.29 0.78 -2.06
N LEU A 114 1.15 1.53 -0.98
CA LEU A 114 2.19 1.78 0.01
C LEU A 114 2.00 0.80 1.16
N ALA A 115 3.06 0.07 1.50
CA ALA A 115 3.08 -0.93 2.56
C ALA A 115 4.25 -0.70 3.53
N SER A 116 4.10 -1.17 4.76
CA SER A 116 5.17 -1.22 5.74
C SER A 116 6.09 -2.44 5.49
N ASP A 117 7.24 -2.48 6.15
CA ASP A 117 8.20 -3.59 6.09
C ASP A 117 7.80 -4.80 6.95
N ASP A 118 6.67 -4.74 7.65
CA ASP A 118 6.06 -5.81 8.43
C ASP A 118 4.70 -6.26 7.87
N THR A 119 4.31 -5.76 6.69
CA THR A 119 3.04 -6.08 6.03
C THR A 119 3.12 -7.35 5.18
N TYR A 120 2.06 -8.15 5.23
CA TYR A 120 1.81 -9.21 4.26
C TYR A 120 0.47 -9.01 3.55
N VAL A 121 0.46 -9.10 2.22
CA VAL A 121 -0.77 -8.96 1.42
C VAL A 121 -0.98 -10.10 0.44
N ILE A 122 -2.26 -10.39 0.19
CA ILE A 122 -2.69 -11.27 -0.91
C ILE A 122 -3.02 -10.38 -2.10
N VAL A 123 -2.03 -10.19 -2.98
CA VAL A 123 -2.12 -9.28 -4.14
C VAL A 123 -3.33 -9.58 -5.03
N GLU A 124 -3.67 -10.86 -5.24
CA GLU A 124 -4.81 -11.27 -6.04
C GLU A 124 -6.14 -10.76 -5.49
N ASN A 125 -6.33 -10.83 -4.17
CA ASN A 125 -7.57 -10.38 -3.53
C ASN A 125 -7.69 -8.86 -3.64
N MET A 126 -6.58 -8.15 -3.43
CA MET A 126 -6.55 -6.70 -3.62
C MET A 126 -6.88 -6.34 -5.07
N CYS A 127 -6.26 -7.00 -6.04
CA CYS A 127 -6.54 -6.75 -7.46
C CYS A 127 -7.96 -7.10 -7.88
N GLN A 128 -8.55 -8.16 -7.33
CA GLN A 128 -9.97 -8.47 -7.57
C GLN A 128 -10.87 -7.31 -7.18
N TYR A 129 -10.62 -6.70 -6.01
CA TYR A 129 -11.38 -5.54 -5.56
C TYR A 129 -11.11 -4.31 -6.43
N LEU A 130 -9.83 -3.98 -6.67
CA LEU A 130 -9.44 -2.80 -7.44
C LEU A 130 -9.91 -2.85 -8.89
N ALA A 131 -9.99 -4.03 -9.50
CA ALA A 131 -10.52 -4.23 -10.85
C ALA A 131 -12.01 -3.84 -10.99
N THR A 132 -12.74 -3.71 -9.89
CA THR A 132 -14.14 -3.23 -9.89
C THR A 132 -14.24 -1.70 -9.93
N LEU A 133 -13.13 -0.99 -9.72
CA LEU A 133 -13.07 0.46 -9.61
C LEU A 133 -12.43 1.08 -10.86
N ASN A 134 -12.76 2.33 -11.16
CA ASN A 134 -12.14 3.07 -12.27
C ASN A 134 -10.89 3.83 -11.78
N PRO A 135 -9.66 3.47 -12.21
CA PRO A 135 -8.43 4.12 -11.72
C PRO A 135 -8.28 5.59 -12.14
N ASN A 136 -9.11 6.08 -13.07
CA ASN A 136 -9.16 7.50 -13.45
C ASN A 136 -10.11 8.33 -12.58
N LYS A 137 -10.69 7.73 -11.52
CA LYS A 137 -11.39 8.46 -10.46
C LYS A 137 -10.50 8.52 -9.22
N PRO A 138 -10.52 9.62 -8.45
CA PRO A 138 -9.64 9.80 -7.29
C PRO A 138 -10.07 8.94 -6.11
N TYR A 139 -9.65 7.68 -6.13
CA TYR A 139 -9.75 6.79 -5.00
C TYR A 139 -8.49 6.86 -4.14
N PHE A 140 -8.74 6.87 -2.82
CA PHE A 140 -7.78 6.73 -1.75
C PHE A 140 -8.39 5.82 -0.68
N ALA A 141 -7.72 4.71 -0.39
CA ALA A 141 -8.13 3.77 0.64
C ALA A 141 -6.99 3.61 1.64
N ALA A 142 -7.25 3.93 2.90
CA ALA A 142 -6.34 3.62 3.99
C ALA A 142 -6.64 2.21 4.51
N VAL A 143 -5.60 1.42 4.72
CA VAL A 143 -5.71 0.17 5.46
C VAL A 143 -5.58 0.55 6.93
N THR A 144 -6.70 0.54 7.65
CA THR A 144 -6.72 0.80 9.09
C THR A 144 -6.91 -0.51 9.82
N GLU A 145 -6.13 -0.75 10.87
CA GLU A 145 -6.41 -1.84 11.80
C GLU A 145 -7.70 -1.49 12.56
N SER A 146 -8.77 -2.24 12.31
CA SER A 146 -10.10 -1.91 12.84
C SER A 146 -10.25 -2.20 14.35
N GLU A 147 -9.20 -2.65 15.05
CA GLU A 147 -9.31 -3.16 16.43
C GLU A 147 -8.65 -2.31 17.54
N LEU A 148 -7.98 -1.19 17.25
CA LEU A 148 -7.39 -0.34 18.31
C LEU A 148 -8.21 0.91 18.70
N GLN A 149 -9.47 1.02 18.30
CA GLN A 149 -10.34 2.18 18.63
C GLN A 149 -11.20 2.01 19.90
N SER A 150 -10.76 1.19 20.87
CA SER A 150 -11.39 1.16 22.21
C SER A 150 -10.66 2.02 23.25
N SER A 151 -9.50 2.58 22.93
CA SER A 151 -8.85 3.59 23.76
C SER A 151 -8.80 4.90 22.97
N GLY A 152 -9.40 5.97 23.50
CA GLY A 152 -9.50 7.29 22.86
C GLY A 152 -8.17 8.04 22.65
N ASN A 153 -7.08 7.31 22.44
CA ASN A 153 -5.83 7.82 21.91
C ASN A 153 -5.77 7.38 20.45
N THR A 154 -5.98 8.32 19.53
CA THR A 154 -5.42 8.18 18.19
C THR A 154 -3.93 7.98 18.38
N ALA A 155 -3.45 6.75 18.22
CA ALA A 155 -2.04 6.47 18.11
C ALA A 155 -1.56 7.16 16.84
N THR A 156 -1.25 8.46 16.97
CA THR A 156 -0.19 9.10 16.22
C THR A 156 1.08 8.41 16.70
N ASP A 157 1.31 7.19 16.22
CA ASP A 157 2.68 6.69 16.20
C ASP A 157 3.42 7.69 15.33
N ASN A 158 4.29 8.46 15.97
CA ASN A 158 5.06 9.53 15.31
C ASN A 158 6.04 8.98 14.24
N ASP A 159 5.97 7.68 13.93
CA ASP A 159 6.70 6.96 12.89
C ASP A 159 5.83 5.90 12.17
N GLY A 160 4.50 5.93 12.36
CA GLY A 160 3.58 4.91 11.85
C GLY A 160 3.50 4.92 10.33
N ALA A 161 4.05 3.88 9.69
CA ALA A 161 3.84 3.62 8.28
C ALA A 161 2.34 3.39 8.07
N MET A 162 1.68 4.38 7.48
CA MET A 162 0.29 4.24 7.11
C MET A 162 0.22 3.59 5.73
N GLU A 163 -0.51 2.49 5.66
CA GLU A 163 -0.65 1.70 4.44
C GLU A 163 -1.82 2.22 3.61
N TYR A 164 -1.58 2.46 2.32
CA TYR A 164 -2.57 3.10 1.46
C TYR A 164 -2.60 2.53 0.07
N VAL A 165 -3.78 2.47 -0.52
CA VAL A 165 -3.96 2.29 -1.96
C VAL A 165 -4.46 3.60 -2.59
N LEU A 166 -3.74 4.05 -3.61
CA LEU A 166 -4.10 5.18 -4.45
C LEU A 166 -4.42 4.71 -5.87
N SER A 167 -5.47 5.28 -6.44
CA SER A 167 -5.70 5.24 -7.89
C SER A 167 -4.75 6.18 -8.63
N ARG A 168 -4.59 6.02 -9.95
CA ARG A 168 -3.87 6.99 -10.81
C ARG A 168 -4.35 8.43 -10.60
N ALA A 169 -5.66 8.66 -10.74
CA ALA A 169 -6.19 10.00 -10.54
C ALA A 169 -6.00 10.48 -9.09
N GLY A 170 -6.08 9.58 -8.10
CA GLY A 170 -5.82 9.92 -6.70
C GLY A 170 -4.38 10.40 -6.47
N LEU A 171 -3.39 9.72 -7.06
CA LEU A 171 -1.99 10.13 -7.01
C LEU A 171 -1.76 11.47 -7.73
N GLU A 172 -2.37 11.67 -8.91
CA GLU A 172 -2.30 12.94 -9.64
C GLU A 172 -2.85 14.10 -8.80
N HIS A 173 -4.06 13.94 -8.24
CA HIS A 173 -4.67 14.94 -7.38
C HIS A 173 -3.82 15.27 -6.15
N LEU A 174 -3.26 14.25 -5.48
CA LEU A 174 -2.36 14.44 -4.36
C LEU A 174 -1.12 15.28 -4.75
N MET A 175 -0.50 14.96 -5.88
CA MET A 175 0.70 15.66 -6.35
C MET A 175 0.39 17.11 -6.75
N GLU A 176 -0.79 17.37 -7.31
CA GLU A 176 -1.25 18.73 -7.61
C GLU A 176 -1.53 19.57 -6.36
N ALA A 177 -2.14 18.98 -5.32
CA ALA A 177 -2.38 19.67 -4.06
C ALA A 177 -1.05 20.02 -3.36
N THR A 178 -0.14 19.06 -3.30
CA THR A 178 1.13 19.18 -2.59
C THR A 178 2.18 20.05 -3.31
N THR A 179 2.14 20.15 -4.64
CA THR A 179 2.98 21.10 -5.40
C THR A 179 2.61 22.56 -5.14
N LYS A 180 1.34 22.85 -4.83
CA LYS A 180 0.87 24.20 -4.48
C LYS A 180 1.30 24.61 -3.06
N GLU A 181 1.36 23.67 -2.13
CA GLU A 181 1.69 23.95 -0.71
C GLU A 181 3.20 23.87 -0.39
N CYS A 182 4.06 23.42 -1.31
CA CYS A 182 5.51 23.30 -1.12
C CYS A 182 5.91 22.53 0.17
N SER A 183 5.11 21.54 0.57
CA SER A 183 5.21 20.85 1.87
C SER A 183 5.89 19.47 1.81
N LEU A 184 6.25 18.99 0.62
CA LEU A 184 6.78 17.63 0.43
C LEU A 184 8.27 17.44 0.74
N LEU A 185 9.01 18.51 1.02
CA LEU A 185 10.44 18.43 1.32
C LEU A 185 10.75 18.58 2.81
N SER A 186 9.76 18.87 3.64
CA SER A 186 9.95 18.87 5.10
C SER A 186 9.88 17.42 5.63
N ASP A 187 10.73 17.12 6.61
CA ASP A 187 10.64 15.90 7.43
C ASP A 187 9.46 15.97 8.43
N GLU A 188 8.65 17.04 8.39
CA GLU A 188 7.44 17.12 9.20
C GLU A 188 6.44 16.02 8.82
N GLY A 189 5.75 15.51 9.84
CA GLY A 189 4.82 14.38 9.74
C GLY A 189 3.88 14.53 8.56
N PHE A 190 3.95 13.58 7.63
CA PHE A 190 3.09 13.54 6.45
C PHE A 190 1.84 12.75 6.77
N ASP A 191 0.74 13.46 7.06
CA ASP A 191 -0.57 12.85 7.20
C ASP A 191 -1.25 12.82 5.83
N LEU A 192 -1.02 11.74 5.08
CA LEU A 192 -1.58 11.57 3.74
C LEU A 192 -3.11 11.62 3.74
N GLY A 193 -3.75 11.12 4.80
CA GLY A 193 -5.20 11.17 4.95
C GLY A 193 -5.71 12.61 5.01
N ARG A 194 -5.05 13.48 5.77
CA ARG A 194 -5.37 14.91 5.83
C ARG A 194 -5.15 15.62 4.50
N GLU A 195 -4.03 15.34 3.81
CA GLU A 195 -3.73 15.98 2.53
C GLU A 195 -4.74 15.60 1.44
N MET A 196 -5.25 14.37 1.45
CA MET A 196 -6.28 13.91 0.51
C MET A 196 -7.68 14.48 0.80
N MET A 197 -7.93 15.06 1.99
CA MET A 197 -9.22 15.64 2.38
C MET A 197 -9.32 17.16 2.11
N LYS A 198 -8.25 17.81 1.65
CA LYS A 198 -8.24 19.24 1.28
C LYS A 198 -8.72 19.45 -0.16
#